data_AF-A0A956WEH5-F1
#
_entry.id   AF-A0A956WEH5-F1
#
_cell.length_a   1.000
_cell.length_b   1.000
_cell.length_c   1.000
_cell.angle_alpha   90.00
_cell.angle_beta   90.00
_cell.angle_gamma   90.00
#
_symmetry.space_group_name_H-M   'P 1'
#
loop_
_entity.id
_entity.type
_entity.pdbx_description
1 polymer ?
#
loop_
_entity_poly.entity_id
_entity_poly.type
_entity_poly.pdbx_seq_one_letter_code
_entity_poly.pdbx_strand_id
1 'polypeptide(L)'
;MVANQVWNERVPGTLRWRSDRTTKQEAEPSAQVVAFADLYEEHARSILRYCQLRIADPAEAEDAAALIFTRAFSAWPPANPEATRAWLFTIAHNVVANHYRSQAVRGYQQPLDDALELHDPAATPLEQTIERERTRELRTAIEQLSTDQRDVVELRLAGLTGPEIAASLGKSHAAVKMLQLRAVQRLRTIMTPHPSLQETDR
;
A
#
# COMPACT_ATOMS: atom_id res chain seq x y z
N MET A 1 25.88 -46.23 -32.05
CA MET A 1 25.23 -47.46 -32.55
C MET A 1 25.22 -48.45 -31.38
N VAL A 2 24.14 -48.97 -30.81
CA VAL A 2 22.69 -48.97 -31.09
C VAL A 2 21.97 -49.36 -29.77
N ALA A 3 20.79 -48.74 -29.57
CA ALA A 3 19.59 -49.19 -28.85
C ALA A 3 19.66 -49.68 -27.39
N ASN A 4 19.22 -48.79 -26.51
CA ASN A 4 18.51 -49.10 -25.28
C ASN A 4 17.02 -49.19 -25.59
N GLN A 5 16.43 -50.39 -25.58
CA GLN A 5 14.98 -50.62 -25.57
C GLN A 5 14.74 -52.11 -25.27
N VAL A 6 14.05 -52.41 -24.17
CA VAL A 6 12.79 -53.17 -24.11
C VAL A 6 12.37 -53.22 -22.64
N TRP A 7 11.47 -52.32 -22.25
CA TRP A 7 10.55 -52.53 -21.13
C TRP A 7 9.38 -53.35 -21.68
N ASN A 8 9.20 -54.58 -21.23
CA ASN A 8 8.02 -55.38 -21.54
C ASN A 8 7.59 -56.13 -20.30
N GLU A 9 6.53 -55.67 -19.64
CA GLU A 9 5.61 -56.53 -18.92
C GLU A 9 4.24 -55.84 -18.75
N ARG A 10 3.39 -56.14 -19.75
CA ARG A 10 1.93 -56.38 -19.72
C ARG A 10 1.12 -55.80 -18.54
N VAL A 11 0.33 -54.78 -18.86
CA VAL A 11 -0.95 -54.45 -18.21
C VAL A 11 -2.03 -55.45 -18.64
N PRO A 12 -2.82 -55.98 -17.70
CA PRO A 12 -4.27 -55.98 -17.89
C PRO A 12 -5.03 -55.73 -16.58
N GLY A 13 -5.89 -54.72 -16.59
CA GLY A 13 -6.81 -54.47 -15.48
C GLY A 13 -7.28 -53.03 -15.48
N THR A 14 -8.44 -52.81 -16.08
CA THR A 14 -9.19 -51.55 -16.13
C THR A 14 -9.02 -50.71 -14.85
N LEU A 15 -8.23 -49.62 -14.93
CA LEU A 15 -8.34 -48.53 -13.96
C LEU A 15 -9.69 -47.85 -14.20
N ARG A 16 -10.72 -48.41 -13.57
CA ARG A 16 -11.92 -47.66 -13.21
C ARG A 16 -11.41 -46.55 -12.30
N TRP A 17 -11.32 -45.32 -12.82
CA TRP A 17 -11.22 -44.13 -11.97
C TRP A 17 -12.39 -44.22 -11.00
N ARG A 18 -12.10 -44.68 -9.78
CA ARG A 18 -13.04 -44.60 -8.68
C ARG A 18 -13.12 -43.11 -8.43
N SER A 19 -14.11 -42.48 -9.03
CA SER A 19 -14.64 -41.21 -8.55
C SER A 19 -15.20 -41.51 -7.17
N ASP A 20 -14.30 -41.71 -6.20
CA ASP A 20 -14.58 -41.35 -4.83
C ASP A 20 -14.86 -39.85 -4.94
N ARG A 21 -16.15 -39.56 -5.06
CA ARG A 21 -16.73 -38.38 -4.43
C ARG A 21 -16.44 -38.55 -2.94
N THR A 22 -15.19 -38.37 -2.55
CA THR A 22 -14.89 -37.77 -1.27
C THR A 22 -15.64 -36.46 -1.33
N THR A 23 -16.78 -36.44 -0.66
CA THR A 23 -17.33 -35.25 -0.05
C THR A 23 -16.13 -34.43 0.42
N LYS A 24 -15.78 -33.38 -0.33
CA LYS A 24 -15.02 -32.27 0.22
C LYS A 24 -15.90 -31.82 1.37
N GLN A 25 -15.65 -32.36 2.55
CA GLN A 25 -16.04 -31.71 3.78
C GLN A 25 -15.23 -30.42 3.71
N GLU A 26 -15.84 -29.37 3.18
CA GLU A 26 -15.27 -28.03 3.19
C GLU A 26 -15.05 -27.76 4.67
N ALA A 27 -13.81 -27.94 5.13
CA ALA A 27 -13.45 -27.74 6.51
C ALA A 27 -13.82 -26.29 6.83
N GLU A 28 -14.72 -26.10 7.80
CA GLU A 28 -15.09 -24.75 8.23
C GLU A 28 -13.80 -24.00 8.56
N PRO A 29 -13.60 -22.80 7.97
CA PRO A 29 -12.42 -22.02 8.27
C PRO A 29 -12.37 -21.76 9.77
N SER A 30 -11.19 -21.89 10.37
CA SER A 30 -11.05 -21.64 11.81
C SER A 30 -11.49 -20.21 12.14
N ALA A 31 -12.01 -19.99 13.35
CA ALA A 31 -12.46 -18.66 13.79
C ALA A 31 -11.39 -17.57 13.63
N GLN A 32 -10.11 -17.95 13.74
CA GLN A 32 -8.96 -17.05 13.52
C GLN A 32 -8.82 -16.62 12.06
N VAL A 33 -9.07 -17.53 11.11
CA VAL A 33 -9.04 -17.22 9.67
C VAL A 33 -10.19 -16.29 9.29
N VAL A 34 -11.38 -16.51 9.85
CA VAL A 34 -12.55 -15.65 9.62
C VAL A 34 -12.30 -14.23 10.16
N ALA A 35 -11.83 -14.11 11.41
CA ALA A 35 -11.53 -12.80 12.00
C ALA A 35 -10.44 -12.02 11.23
N PHE A 36 -9.45 -12.72 10.65
CA PHE A 36 -8.45 -12.08 9.81
C PHE A 36 -9.00 -11.69 8.44
N ALA A 37 -9.91 -12.48 7.87
CA ALA A 37 -10.58 -12.14 6.61
C ALA A 37 -11.36 -10.83 6.76
N ASP A 38 -12.09 -10.63 7.86
CA ASP A 38 -12.80 -9.39 8.15
C ASP A 38 -11.83 -8.19 8.22
N LEU A 39 -10.71 -8.34 8.92
CA LEU A 39 -9.65 -7.32 9.00
C LEU A 39 -9.09 -6.98 7.61
N TYR A 40 -8.86 -8.00 6.77
CA TYR A 40 -8.39 -7.82 5.41
C TYR A 40 -9.41 -7.06 4.58
N GLU A 41 -10.68 -7.47 4.59
CA GLU A 41 -11.75 -6.82 3.83
C GLU A 41 -11.94 -5.35 4.23
N GLU A 42 -11.84 -5.05 5.54
CA GLU A 42 -11.96 -3.69 6.05
C GLU A 42 -10.80 -2.78 5.59
N HIS A 43 -9.57 -3.30 5.58
CA HIS A 43 -8.38 -2.46 5.45
C HIS A 43 -7.63 -2.58 4.12
N ALA A 44 -7.87 -3.60 3.30
CA ALA A 44 -7.11 -3.88 2.07
C ALA A 44 -7.01 -2.67 1.15
N ARG A 45 -8.15 -2.00 0.89
CA ARG A 45 -8.18 -0.80 0.04
C ARG A 45 -7.37 0.36 0.61
N SER A 46 -7.44 0.58 1.93
CA SER A 46 -6.72 1.66 2.59
C SER A 46 -5.20 1.43 2.62
N ILE A 47 -4.78 0.18 2.80
CA ILE A 47 -3.37 -0.22 2.80
C ILE A 47 -2.79 -0.14 1.40
N LEU A 48 -3.50 -0.66 0.39
CA LEU A 48 -3.05 -0.56 -0.99
C LEU A 48 -2.91 0.90 -1.43
N ARG A 49 -3.90 1.75 -1.11
CA ARG A 49 -3.82 3.19 -1.38
C ARG A 49 -2.63 3.85 -0.68
N TYR A 50 -2.36 3.49 0.57
CA TYR A 50 -1.21 3.99 1.30
C TYR A 50 0.12 3.58 0.64
N CYS A 51 0.22 2.34 0.17
CA CYS A 51 1.39 1.86 -0.58
C CYS A 51 1.55 2.60 -1.91
N GLN A 52 0.49 2.75 -2.71
CA GLN A 52 0.51 3.43 -4.02
C GLN A 52 0.85 4.93 -3.91
N LEU A 53 0.47 5.59 -2.82
CA LEU A 53 0.86 6.98 -2.58
C LEU A 53 2.39 7.12 -2.44
N ARG A 54 3.05 6.13 -1.83
CA ARG A 54 4.48 6.17 -1.52
C ARG A 54 5.32 5.51 -2.62
N ILE A 55 5.01 4.26 -2.96
CA ILE A 55 5.78 3.46 -3.91
C ILE A 55 5.29 3.80 -5.32
N ALA A 56 6.24 4.16 -6.20
CA ALA A 56 5.92 4.57 -7.56
C ALA A 56 5.46 3.37 -8.40
N ASP A 57 6.26 2.30 -8.39
CA ASP A 57 5.98 1.09 -9.14
C ASP A 57 4.72 0.39 -8.58
N PRO A 58 3.67 0.22 -9.40
CA PRO A 58 2.47 -0.53 -9.07
C PRO A 58 2.71 -1.92 -8.48
N ALA A 59 3.61 -2.68 -9.10
CA ALA A 59 3.88 -4.06 -8.72
C ALA A 59 4.57 -4.08 -7.35
N GLU A 60 5.53 -3.19 -7.12
CA GLU A 60 6.17 -3.06 -5.82
C GLU A 60 5.19 -2.57 -4.74
N ALA A 61 4.21 -1.73 -5.08
CA ALA A 61 3.17 -1.28 -4.17
C ALA A 61 2.22 -2.42 -3.76
N GLU A 62 1.80 -3.25 -4.72
CA GLU A 62 0.99 -4.44 -4.48
C GLU A 62 1.75 -5.48 -3.64
N ASP A 63 3.02 -5.74 -3.96
CA ASP A 63 3.90 -6.62 -3.19
C ASP A 63 4.07 -6.13 -1.75
N ALA A 64 4.22 -4.81 -1.55
CA ALA A 64 4.28 -4.21 -0.23
C ALA A 64 2.98 -4.43 0.54
N ALA A 65 1.82 -4.25 -0.10
CA ALA A 65 0.52 -4.50 0.53
C ALA A 65 0.37 -5.98 0.94
N ALA A 66 0.74 -6.92 0.06
CA ALA A 66 0.72 -8.34 0.36
C ALA A 66 1.65 -8.70 1.53
N LEU A 67 2.84 -8.11 1.58
CA LEU A 67 3.79 -8.29 2.67
C LEU A 67 3.26 -7.74 4.00
N ILE A 68 2.54 -6.62 3.99
CA ILE A 68 1.91 -6.04 5.19
C ILE A 68 0.91 -7.02 5.78
N PHE A 69 -0.02 -7.55 4.98
CA PHE A 69 -0.99 -8.52 5.48
C PHE A 69 -0.35 -9.85 5.89
N THR A 70 0.70 -10.29 5.19
CA THR A 70 1.46 -11.49 5.59
C THR A 70 2.10 -11.32 6.98
N ARG A 71 2.69 -10.15 7.24
CA ARG A 71 3.25 -9.80 8.56
C ARG A 71 2.15 -9.65 9.62
N ALA A 72 1.04 -9.02 9.28
CA ALA A 72 -0.11 -8.87 10.17
C ALA A 72 -0.69 -10.23 10.57
N PHE A 73 -0.84 -11.15 9.61
CA PHE A 73 -1.32 -12.51 9.86
C PHE A 73 -0.39 -13.27 10.81
N SER A 74 0.92 -13.10 10.64
CA SER A 74 1.92 -13.77 11.48
C SER A 74 1.99 -13.20 12.91
N ALA A 75 1.78 -11.90 13.06
CA ALA A 75 1.90 -11.20 14.35
C ALA A 75 0.59 -11.18 15.17
N TRP A 76 -0.55 -11.34 14.49
CA TRP A 76 -1.92 -11.22 15.00
C TRP A 76 -2.29 -9.81 15.52
N PRO A 77 -3.50 -9.33 15.21
CA PRO A 77 -3.95 -8.01 15.66
C PRO A 77 -4.14 -7.98 17.18
N PRO A 78 -4.01 -6.79 17.80
CA PRO A 78 -4.34 -6.62 19.21
C PRO A 78 -5.83 -6.94 19.44
N ALA A 79 -6.15 -7.43 20.63
CA ALA A 79 -7.54 -7.76 21.01
C ALA A 79 -8.48 -6.54 21.04
N ASN A 80 -7.93 -5.31 21.11
CA ASN A 80 -8.70 -4.08 21.03
C ASN A 80 -8.94 -3.68 19.56
N PRO A 81 -10.19 -3.69 19.07
CA PRO A 81 -10.51 -3.28 17.70
C PRO A 81 -10.06 -1.86 17.37
N GLU A 82 -10.19 -0.92 18.32
CA GLU A 82 -9.82 0.49 18.12
C GLU A 82 -8.31 0.68 17.87
N ALA A 83 -7.48 -0.22 18.40
CA ALA A 83 -6.03 -0.18 18.24
C ALA A 83 -5.56 -0.92 16.97
N THR A 84 -6.42 -1.77 16.39
CA THR A 84 -6.07 -2.66 15.27
C THR A 84 -5.67 -1.87 14.03
N ARG A 85 -6.42 -0.81 13.71
CA ARG A 85 -6.10 0.05 12.57
C ARG A 85 -4.75 0.74 12.72
N ALA A 86 -4.49 1.38 13.85
CA ALA A 86 -3.20 2.03 14.11
C ALA A 86 -2.03 1.04 14.05
N TRP A 87 -2.21 -0.14 14.65
CA TRP A 87 -1.22 -1.22 14.62
C TRP A 87 -0.92 -1.72 13.20
N LEU A 88 -1.95 -1.91 12.36
CA LEU A 88 -1.77 -2.34 10.98
C LEU A 88 -0.99 -1.29 10.18
N PHE A 89 -1.28 0.00 10.40
CA PHE A 89 -0.54 1.09 9.77
C PHE A 89 0.88 1.26 10.33
N THR A 90 1.18 0.84 11.57
CA THR A 90 2.56 0.68 12.04
C THR A 90 3.32 -0.34 11.18
N ILE A 91 2.71 -1.50 10.90
CA ILE A 91 3.30 -2.51 10.01
C ILE A 91 3.51 -1.94 8.62
N ALA A 92 2.50 -1.25 8.08
CA ALA A 92 2.56 -0.60 6.77
C ALA A 92 3.69 0.41 6.66
N HIS A 93 3.78 1.32 7.61
CA HIS A 93 4.83 2.32 7.69
C HIS A 93 6.23 1.67 7.72
N ASN A 94 6.40 0.62 8.52
CA ASN A 94 7.66 -0.10 8.62
C ASN A 94 8.02 -0.85 7.32
N VAL A 95 7.04 -1.43 6.62
CA VAL A 95 7.27 -2.09 5.32
C VAL A 95 7.74 -1.07 4.29
N VAL A 96 7.05 0.06 4.17
CA VAL A 96 7.40 1.10 3.20
C VAL A 96 8.75 1.76 3.54
N ALA A 97 9.02 2.04 4.82
CA ALA A 97 10.32 2.56 5.25
C ALA A 97 11.46 1.59 4.91
N ASN A 98 11.25 0.28 5.07
CA ASN A 98 12.21 -0.75 4.68
C ASN A 98 12.43 -0.81 3.17
N HIS A 99 11.35 -0.68 2.38
CA HIS A 99 11.43 -0.65 0.93
C HIS A 99 12.39 0.44 0.45
N TYR A 100 12.23 1.69 0.91
CA TYR A 100 13.15 2.78 0.54
C TYR A 100 14.57 2.59 1.06
N ARG A 101 14.75 2.08 2.28
CA ARG A 101 16.09 1.75 2.80
C ARG A 101 16.80 0.75 1.88
N SER A 102 16.07 -0.24 1.39
CA SER A 102 16.63 -1.25 0.48
C SER A 102 16.96 -0.67 -0.90
N GLN A 103 16.13 0.23 -1.44
CA GLN A 103 16.42 0.90 -2.72
C GLN A 103 17.61 1.86 -2.63
N ALA A 104 17.73 2.61 -1.54
CA ALA A 104 18.86 3.52 -1.31
C ALA A 104 20.19 2.76 -1.26
N VAL A 105 20.23 1.57 -0.64
CA VAL A 105 21.41 0.69 -0.63
C VAL A 105 21.73 0.16 -2.04
N ARG A 106 20.72 -0.04 -2.89
CA ARG A 106 20.88 -0.53 -4.27
C ARG A 106 21.22 0.57 -5.28
N GLY A 107 21.31 1.84 -4.86
CA GLY A 107 21.62 2.97 -5.73
C GLY A 107 20.49 3.34 -6.71
N TYR A 108 19.27 2.88 -6.46
CA TYR A 108 18.11 3.20 -7.30
C TYR A 108 17.56 4.57 -6.88
N GLN A 109 17.68 5.57 -7.77
CA GLN A 109 16.89 6.79 -7.71
C GLN A 109 15.92 6.75 -8.87
N GLN A 110 14.74 6.17 -8.67
CA GLN A 110 13.68 6.31 -9.64
C GLN A 110 12.95 7.63 -9.35
N PRO A 111 12.91 8.59 -10.30
CA PRO A 111 12.00 9.72 -10.21
C PRO A 111 10.58 9.19 -10.07
N LEU A 112 9.76 9.84 -9.25
CA LEU A 112 8.39 9.46 -8.89
C LEU A 112 7.38 9.55 -10.06
N ASP A 113 7.86 9.51 -11.29
CA ASP A 113 7.17 10.04 -12.47
C ASP A 113 6.12 9.09 -13.06
N ASP A 114 6.18 7.81 -12.72
CA ASP A 114 5.21 6.80 -13.14
C ASP A 114 4.67 6.06 -11.92
N ALA A 115 3.52 6.49 -11.40
CA ALA A 115 2.69 5.67 -10.52
C ALA A 115 1.23 5.77 -10.92
N LEU A 116 0.57 4.62 -10.85
CA LEU A 116 -0.80 4.37 -11.29
C LEU A 116 -1.78 5.51 -10.98
N GLU A 117 -2.45 5.88 -12.06
CA GLU A 117 -3.59 6.76 -12.13
C GLU A 117 -4.76 6.19 -11.30
N LEU A 118 -5.13 6.85 -10.20
CA LEU A 118 -6.40 6.58 -9.53
C LEU A 118 -7.52 7.20 -10.40
N HIS A 119 -8.06 6.43 -11.35
CA HIS A 119 -9.13 6.90 -12.23
C HIS A 119 -10.50 6.84 -11.57
N ASP A 120 -11.29 7.89 -11.80
CA ASP A 120 -12.74 7.78 -11.83
C ASP A 120 -13.17 7.42 -13.27
N PRO A 121 -13.71 6.21 -13.53
CA PRO A 121 -14.16 5.81 -14.86
C PRO A 121 -15.34 6.65 -15.39
N ALA A 122 -15.95 7.50 -14.56
CA ALA A 122 -17.02 8.42 -14.97
C ALA A 122 -16.52 9.80 -15.46
N ALA A 123 -15.24 10.15 -15.27
CA ALA A 123 -14.70 11.46 -15.65
C ALA A 123 -14.37 11.56 -17.14
N THR A 124 -14.58 12.73 -17.75
CA THR A 124 -14.19 12.98 -19.14
C THR A 124 -12.66 12.98 -19.31
N PRO A 125 -12.11 12.72 -20.52
CA PRO A 125 -10.66 12.71 -20.74
C PRO A 125 -9.94 13.99 -20.30
N LEU A 126 -10.58 15.16 -20.47
CA LEU A 126 -10.05 16.45 -20.04
C LEU A 126 -10.04 16.60 -18.51
N GLU A 127 -11.12 16.18 -17.84
CA GLU A 127 -11.20 16.17 -16.36
C GLU A 127 -10.16 15.21 -15.77
N GLN A 128 -9.95 14.06 -16.41
CA GLN A 128 -8.91 13.11 -16.02
C GLN A 128 -7.52 13.73 -16.15
N THR A 129 -7.21 14.46 -17.22
CA THR A 129 -5.91 15.14 -17.36
C THR A 129 -5.71 16.21 -16.29
N ILE A 130 -6.73 17.01 -15.98
CA ILE A 130 -6.65 18.07 -14.95
C ILE A 130 -6.43 17.45 -13.55
N GLU A 131 -7.15 16.38 -13.22
CA GLU A 131 -6.97 15.72 -11.92
C GLU A 131 -5.62 14.99 -11.80
N ARG A 132 -5.07 14.47 -12.91
CA ARG A 132 -3.70 13.93 -12.95
C ARG A 132 -2.67 15.00 -12.66
N GLU A 133 -2.76 16.16 -13.32
CA GLU A 133 -1.87 17.30 -13.09
C GLU A 133 -1.92 17.75 -11.62
N ARG A 134 -3.13 17.94 -11.06
CA ARG A 134 -3.31 18.31 -9.64
C ARG A 134 -2.75 17.27 -8.67
N THR A 135 -2.96 15.99 -8.96
CA THR A 135 -2.43 14.89 -8.15
C THR A 135 -0.91 14.87 -8.20
N ARG A 136 -0.31 15.10 -9.38
CA ARG A 136 1.14 15.20 -9.56
C ARG A 136 1.71 16.40 -8.82
N GLU A 137 1.12 17.58 -8.94
CA GLU A 137 1.52 18.79 -8.21
C GLU A 137 1.49 18.57 -6.68
N LEU A 138 0.41 17.98 -6.17
CA LEU A 138 0.29 17.66 -4.75
C LEU A 138 1.37 16.66 -4.31
N ARG A 139 1.64 15.64 -5.12
CA ARG A 139 2.68 14.63 -4.84
C ARG A 139 4.06 15.27 -4.76
N THR A 140 4.42 16.07 -5.75
CA THR A 140 5.68 16.83 -5.79
C THR A 140 5.80 17.80 -4.60
N ALA A 141 4.68 18.40 -4.16
CA ALA A 141 4.68 19.26 -2.97
C ALA A 141 4.89 18.45 -1.67
N ILE A 142 4.27 17.27 -1.57
CA ILE A 142 4.45 16.34 -0.44
C ILE A 142 5.89 15.81 -0.39
N GLU A 143 6.54 15.61 -1.53
CA GLU A 143 7.94 15.21 -1.60
C GLU A 143 8.90 16.26 -1.01
N GLN A 144 8.53 17.54 -1.05
CA GLN A 144 9.34 18.62 -0.48
C GLN A 144 9.18 18.77 1.04
N LEU A 145 8.32 17.97 1.67
CA LEU A 145 8.19 17.92 3.13
C LEU A 145 9.35 17.13 3.75
N SER A 146 9.68 17.43 5.01
CA SER A 146 10.56 16.55 5.77
C SER A 146 9.90 15.17 5.96
N THR A 147 10.70 14.12 6.17
CA THR A 147 10.18 12.74 6.36
C THR A 147 9.08 12.69 7.42
N ASP A 148 9.30 13.29 8.58
CA ASP A 148 8.33 13.36 9.68
C ASP A 148 7.03 14.08 9.30
N GLN A 149 7.11 15.15 8.49
CA GLN A 149 5.92 15.88 8.02
C GLN A 149 5.16 15.06 6.98
N ARG A 150 5.90 14.45 6.04
CA ARG A 150 5.36 13.59 4.99
C ARG A 150 4.61 12.41 5.58
N ASP A 151 5.22 11.68 6.51
CA ASP A 151 4.63 10.51 7.15
C ASP A 151 3.29 10.84 7.82
N VAL A 152 3.23 11.98 8.53
CA VAL A 152 2.01 12.45 9.19
C VAL A 152 0.92 12.83 8.19
N VAL A 153 1.26 13.47 7.07
CA VAL A 153 0.30 13.83 6.02
C VAL A 153 -0.23 12.59 5.32
N GLU A 154 0.63 11.65 4.94
CA GLU A 154 0.23 10.44 4.24
C GLU A 154 -0.67 9.53 5.09
N LEU A 155 -0.32 9.33 6.37
CA LEU A 155 -1.19 8.59 7.29
C LEU A 155 -2.53 9.29 7.51
N ARG A 156 -2.55 10.63 7.50
CA ARG A 156 -3.78 11.40 7.56
C ARG A 156 -4.64 11.22 6.30
N LEU A 157 -4.02 11.18 5.12
CA LEU A 157 -4.70 10.90 3.85
C LEU A 157 -5.21 9.46 3.77
N ALA A 158 -4.55 8.51 4.44
CA ALA A 158 -5.06 7.15 4.65
C ALA A 158 -6.21 7.07 5.69
N GLY A 159 -6.64 8.23 6.22
CA GLY A 159 -7.81 8.38 7.06
C GLY A 159 -7.56 8.17 8.56
N LEU A 160 -6.31 8.12 9.01
CA LEU A 160 -6.01 7.97 10.44
C LEU A 160 -6.30 9.26 11.20
N THR A 161 -6.73 9.09 12.45
CA THR A 161 -6.88 10.15 13.45
C THR A 161 -5.53 10.57 14.02
N GLY A 162 -5.48 11.75 14.66
CA GLY A 162 -4.27 12.23 15.33
C GLY A 162 -3.68 11.23 16.34
N PRO A 163 -4.50 10.62 17.22
CA PRO A 163 -4.05 9.57 18.13
C PRO A 163 -3.54 8.30 17.43
N GLU A 164 -4.21 7.84 16.38
CA GLU A 164 -3.76 6.65 15.61
C GLU A 164 -2.42 6.92 14.91
N ILE A 165 -2.23 8.12 14.34
CA ILE A 165 -0.94 8.53 13.74
C ILE A 165 0.15 8.56 14.81
N ALA A 166 -0.16 9.09 16.00
CA ALA A 166 0.78 9.17 17.11
C ALA A 166 1.24 7.76 17.55
N ALA A 167 0.29 6.84 17.70
CA ALA A 167 0.59 5.44 17.99
C ALA A 167 1.39 4.79 16.86
N SER A 168 1.00 5.01 15.60
CA SER A 168 1.66 4.42 14.43
C SER A 168 3.12 4.84 14.29
N LEU A 169 3.43 6.10 14.59
CA LEU A 169 4.77 6.68 14.47
C LEU A 169 5.59 6.64 15.77
N GLY A 170 5.03 6.16 16.88
CA GLY A 170 5.68 6.20 18.19
C GLY A 170 5.97 7.62 18.68
N LYS A 171 5.10 8.59 18.34
CA LYS A 171 5.23 10.02 18.72
C LYS A 171 4.10 10.42 19.67
N SER A 172 4.23 11.56 20.36
CA SER A 172 3.14 12.10 21.17
C SER A 172 2.06 12.74 20.29
N HIS A 173 0.80 12.76 20.76
CA HIS A 173 -0.29 13.42 20.04
C HIS A 173 -0.01 14.92 19.81
N ALA A 174 0.62 15.59 20.78
CA ALA A 174 1.04 16.98 20.64
C ALA A 174 2.09 17.16 19.51
N ALA A 175 3.06 16.25 19.42
CA ALA A 175 4.06 16.26 18.35
C ALA A 175 3.42 16.07 16.98
N VAL A 176 2.48 15.11 16.84
CA VAL A 176 1.73 14.89 15.59
C VAL A 176 0.93 16.14 15.19
N LYS A 177 0.24 16.78 16.14
CA LYS A 177 -0.51 18.02 15.86
C LYS A 177 0.41 19.13 15.33
N MET A 178 1.60 19.28 15.92
CA MET A 178 2.59 20.25 15.45
C MET A 178 3.16 19.89 14.08
N LEU A 179 3.41 18.61 13.80
CA LEU A 179 3.85 18.15 12.49
C LEU A 179 2.78 18.40 11.42
N GLN A 180 1.51 18.12 11.70
CA GLN A 180 0.38 18.42 10.80
C GLN A 180 0.31 19.92 10.47
N LEU A 181 0.37 20.77 11.49
CA LEU A 181 0.33 22.21 11.30
C LEU A 181 1.48 22.70 10.40
N ARG A 182 2.71 22.27 10.71
CA ARG A 182 3.91 22.64 9.93
C ARG A 182 3.85 22.12 8.50
N ALA A 183 3.37 20.89 8.31
CA ALA A 183 3.21 20.30 6.98
C ALA A 183 2.21 21.10 6.15
N VAL A 184 1.03 21.45 6.70
CA VAL A 184 0.02 22.27 6.01
C VAL A 184 0.57 23.66 5.67
N GLN A 185 1.29 24.30 6.59
CA GLN A 185 1.93 25.59 6.32
C GLN A 185 2.94 25.50 5.18
N ARG A 186 3.78 24.46 5.18
CA ARG A 186 4.78 24.24 4.15
C ARG A 186 4.15 23.93 2.79
N LEU A 187 3.14 23.06 2.75
CA LEU A 187 2.38 22.76 1.54
C LEU A 187 1.73 24.02 0.98
N ARG A 188 1.15 24.88 1.82
CA ARG A 188 0.64 26.19 1.38
C ARG A 188 1.74 27.02 0.73
N THR A 189 2.91 27.15 1.34
CA THR A 189 4.01 27.92 0.75
C THR A 189 4.48 27.36 -0.60
N ILE A 190 4.45 26.04 -0.78
CA ILE A 190 4.88 25.39 -2.04
C ILE A 190 3.81 25.51 -3.12
N MET A 191 2.54 25.33 -2.76
CA MET A 191 1.41 25.27 -3.69
C MET A 191 0.75 26.63 -3.96
N THR A 192 1.06 27.66 -3.17
CA THR A 192 0.64 29.03 -3.53
C THR A 192 1.45 29.41 -4.76
N PRO A 193 0.81 29.74 -5.90
CA PRO A 193 1.56 30.20 -7.06
C PRO A 193 2.42 31.38 -6.63
N HIS A 194 3.73 31.33 -6.89
CA HIS A 194 4.52 32.55 -6.87
C HIS A 194 3.77 33.51 -7.81
N PRO A 195 3.48 34.77 -7.41
CA PRO A 195 2.99 35.74 -8.36
C PRO A 195 4.08 35.85 -9.43
N SER A 196 3.90 35.14 -10.53
CA SER A 196 4.71 35.30 -11.73
C SER A 196 4.50 36.75 -12.11
N LEU A 197 5.62 37.49 -12.07
CA LEU A 197 5.77 38.88 -12.45
C LEU A 197 4.70 39.24 -13.47
N GLN A 198 3.72 40.04 -13.06
CA GLN A 198 2.95 40.81 -14.02
C GLN A 198 3.99 41.66 -14.74
N GLU A 199 4.33 41.25 -15.96
CA GLU A 199 5.09 42.05 -16.88
C GLU A 199 4.42 43.42 -16.95
N THR A 200 5.17 44.39 -16.44
CA THR A 200 5.13 45.77 -16.87
C THR A 200 5.03 45.80 -18.39
N ASP A 201 3.90 46.21 -18.94
CA ASP A 201 3.94 47.12 -20.07
C ASP A 201 2.73 48.06 -20.08
N ARG A 202 3.01 49.22 -20.65
CA ARG A 202 2.36 50.53 -20.50
C ARG A 202 0.96 50.66 -21.08
#